data_AF-A0A523JQF2-F1
#
_entry.id   AF-A0A523JQF2-F1
#
_cell.length_a   1.000
_cell.length_b   1.000
_cell.length_c   1.000
_cell.angle_alpha   90.00
_cell.angle_beta   90.00
_cell.angle_gamma   90.00
#
_symmetry.space_group_name_H-M   'P 1'
#
loop_
_entity.id
_entity.type
_entity.pdbx_description
1 polymer ?
#
loop_
_entity_poly.entity_id
_entity_poly.type
_entity_poly.pdbx_seq_one_letter_code
_entity_poly.pdbx_strand_id
1 'polypeptide(L)' 'MLRNPQVILSAQTGSANPLDIWLDYPAVAAVRLENLYRVDASLLARAGLRLADGAAQVCRLLDRARRKIGD' A
#
# COMPACT_ATOMS: atom_id res chain seq x y z
N MET A 1 6.25 2.65 20.78
CA MET A 1 5.92 3.84 19.97
C MET A 1 4.94 3.41 18.89
N LEU A 2 3.70 3.92 18.90
CA LEU A 2 2.72 3.60 17.84
C LEU A 2 3.14 4.32 16.55
N ARG A 3 3.24 3.60 15.44
CA ARG A 3 3.55 4.21 14.13
C ARG A 3 2.25 4.68 13.48
N ASN A 4 2.26 5.89 12.91
CA ASN A 4 1.15 6.42 12.12
C ASN A 4 1.53 6.40 10.62
N PRO A 5 1.33 5.27 9.91
CA PRO A 5 1.73 5.16 8.51
C PRO A 5 0.93 6.09 7.61
N GLN A 6 1.59 6.70 6.63
CA GLN A 6 0.96 7.51 5.59
C GLN A 6 0.47 6.69 4.39
N VAL A 7 0.99 5.47 4.22
CA VAL A 7 0.64 4.50 3.17
C VAL A 7 0.64 3.10 3.75
N ILE A 8 -0.33 2.28 3.36
CA ILE A 8 -0.36 0.85 3.64
C ILE A 8 -0.49 0.09 2.32
N LEU A 9 0.42 -0.84 2.08
CA LEU A 9 0.46 -1.68 0.89
C LEU A 9 0.18 -3.13 1.30
N SER A 10 -0.65 -3.83 0.54
CA SER A 10 -0.83 -5.27 0.70
C SER A 10 -0.65 -6.00 -0.63
N ALA A 11 0.22 -7.01 -0.59
CA ALA A 11 0.46 -7.96 -1.67
C ALA A 11 -0.29 -9.28 -1.44
N GLN A 12 -1.25 -9.33 -0.52
CA GLN A 12 -1.93 -10.58 -0.17
C GLN A 12 -2.94 -11.00 -1.24
N THR A 13 -2.95 -12.31 -1.51
CA THR A 13 -3.88 -12.97 -2.42
C THR A 13 -5.08 -13.54 -1.66
N GLY A 14 -6.27 -13.48 -2.26
CA GLY A 14 -7.51 -13.97 -1.66
C GLY A 14 -8.73 -13.19 -2.13
N SER A 15 -9.92 -13.65 -1.75
CA SER A 15 -11.20 -13.00 -2.06
C SER A 15 -11.50 -11.81 -1.13
N ALA A 16 -11.09 -11.90 0.13
CA ALA A 16 -11.23 -10.79 1.09
C ALA A 16 -10.14 -9.73 0.85
N ASN A 17 -10.50 -8.45 0.95
CA ASN A 17 -9.53 -7.37 0.87
C ASN A 17 -8.79 -7.24 2.21
N PRO A 18 -7.48 -7.54 2.26
CA PRO A 18 -6.70 -7.51 3.50
C PRO A 18 -6.58 -6.10 4.11
N LEU A 19 -6.94 -5.06 3.35
CA LEU A 19 -6.86 -3.68 3.79
C LEU A 19 -8.11 -3.23 4.57
N ASP A 20 -9.20 -3.99 4.52
CA ASP A 20 -10.47 -3.60 5.16
C ASP A 20 -10.33 -3.50 6.68
N ILE A 21 -9.43 -4.28 7.30
CA ILE A 21 -9.14 -4.23 8.74
C ILE A 21 -8.68 -2.83 9.20
N TRP A 22 -8.15 -2.00 8.29
CA TRP A 22 -7.66 -0.67 8.63
C TRP A 22 -8.79 0.36 8.70
N LEU A 23 -9.95 0.07 8.13
CA LEU A 23 -11.09 1.00 8.11
C LEU A 23 -11.65 1.27 9.51
N ASP A 24 -11.44 0.35 10.45
CA ASP A 24 -11.79 0.53 11.87
C ASP A 24 -10.94 1.59 12.58
N TYR A 25 -9.88 2.10 11.92
CA TYR A 25 -8.92 3.05 12.49
C TYR A 25 -8.83 4.34 11.68
N PRO A 26 -9.91 5.15 11.63
CA PRO A 26 -9.97 6.37 10.80
C PRO A 26 -8.93 7.44 11.17
N ALA A 27 -8.37 7.39 12.38
CA ALA A 27 -7.32 8.29 12.84
C ALA A 27 -5.95 8.01 12.17
N VAL A 28 -5.75 6.84 11.57
CA VAL A 28 -4.50 6.49 10.86
C VAL A 28 -4.41 7.32 9.57
N ALA A 29 -3.26 7.94 9.33
CA ALA A 29 -3.07 8.84 8.20
C ALA A 29 -3.33 8.15 6.84
N ALA A 30 -2.91 6.89 6.69
CA ALA A 30 -3.18 6.10 5.49
C ALA A 30 -4.69 5.89 5.25
N VAL A 31 -5.51 5.78 6.30
CA VAL A 31 -6.97 5.59 6.17
C VAL A 31 -7.62 6.93 5.82
N ARG A 32 -7.29 7.99 6.58
CA ARG A 32 -7.80 9.35 6.36
C ARG A 32 -7.51 9.90 4.97
N LEU A 33 -6.35 9.57 4.41
CA LEU A 33 -5.91 10.00 3.07
C LEU A 33 -6.26 8.99 1.97
N GLU A 34 -6.94 7.89 2.30
CA GLU A 34 -7.26 6.81 1.37
C GLU A 34 -6.01 6.29 0.62
N ASN A 35 -4.92 6.10 1.36
CA ASN A 35 -3.64 5.55 0.90
C ASN A 35 -3.51 4.08 1.28
N LEU A 36 -4.57 3.31 1.03
CA LEU A 36 -4.62 1.85 1.17
C LEU A 36 -4.55 1.25 -0.24
N TYR A 37 -3.44 0.59 -0.58
CA TYR A 37 -3.24 0.08 -1.94
C TYR A 37 -2.92 -1.41 -1.98
N ARG A 38 -3.50 -2.07 -2.97
CA ARG A 38 -3.14 -3.45 -3.34
C ARG A 38 -2.04 -3.43 -4.38
N VAL A 39 -1.09 -4.33 -4.22
CA VAL A 39 -0.02 -4.59 -5.18
C VAL A 39 -0.10 -6.04 -5.65
N ASP A 40 0.39 -6.31 -6.85
CA ASP A 40 0.39 -7.67 -7.39
C ASP A 40 1.39 -8.54 -6.60
N ALA A 41 0.87 -9.58 -5.96
CA ALA A 41 1.65 -10.53 -5.18
C ALA A 41 2.77 -11.19 -6.01
N SER A 42 2.50 -11.47 -7.28
CA SER A 42 3.44 -12.12 -8.20
C SER A 42 4.66 -11.24 -8.51
N LEU A 43 4.58 -9.93 -8.26
CA LEU A 43 5.64 -8.97 -8.52
C LEU A 43 6.53 -8.69 -7.29
N LEU A 44 6.02 -8.92 -6.08
CA LEU A 44 6.68 -8.45 -4.85
C LEU A 44 6.94 -9.55 -3.80
N ALA A 45 6.12 -10.61 -3.77
CA ALA A 45 6.26 -11.65 -2.74
C ALA A 45 7.49 -12.56 -2.96
N ARG A 46 8.12 -12.50 -4.13
CA ARG A 46 9.32 -13.25 -4.49
C ARG A 46 10.33 -12.33 -5.18
N ALA A 47 11.57 -12.33 -4.71
CA ALA A 47 12.68 -11.63 -5.36
C ALA A 47 13.12 -12.36 -6.63
N GLY A 48 12.35 -12.22 -7.71
CA GLY A 48 12.63 -12.78 -9.03
C GLY A 48 12.85 -11.71 -10.09
N LEU A 49 12.98 -12.13 -11.36
CA LEU A 49 13.23 -11.22 -12.49
C LEU A 49 12.20 -10.07 -12.61
N ARG A 50 10.96 -10.31 -12.19
CA ARG A 50 9.87 -9.33 -12.23
C ARG A 50 9.87 -8.34 -11.05
N LEU A 51 10.88 -8.39 -10.17
CA LEU A 51 10.97 -7.47 -9.03
C LEU A 51 11.06 -6.01 -9.48
N ALA A 52 11.72 -5.73 -10.61
CA ALA A 52 11.78 -4.37 -11.16
C ALA A 52 10.38 -3.83 -11.52
N ASP A 53 9.49 -4.67 -12.06
CA ASP A 53 8.11 -4.30 -12.34
C ASP A 53 7.32 -4.02 -11.05
N GLY A 54 7.56 -4.84 -10.01
CA GLY A 54 7.01 -4.65 -8.67
C GLY A 54 7.47 -3.33 -8.05
N ALA A 55 8.76 -3.03 -8.12
CA ALA A 55 9.32 -1.77 -7.65
C ALA A 55 8.71 -0.57 -8.40
N ALA A 56 8.58 -0.65 -9.73
CA ALA A 56 7.93 0.38 -10.53
C ALA A 56 6.46 0.58 -10.15
N GLN A 57 5.72 -0.50 -9.84
CA GLN A 57 4.35 -0.41 -9.33
C GLN A 57 4.30 0.30 -7.98
N VAL A 58 5.17 -0.07 -7.03
CA VAL A 58 5.26 0.58 -5.71
C VAL A 58 5.56 2.06 -5.85
N CYS A 59 6.56 2.45 -6.67
CA CYS A 59 6.89 3.85 -6.90
C CYS A 59 5.69 4.66 -7.38
N ARG A 60 4.94 4.16 -8.37
CA ARG A 60 3.72 4.84 -8.87
C ARG A 60 2.67 5.04 -7.78
N LEU A 61 2.49 4.07 -6.89
CA LEU A 61 1.54 4.17 -5.78
C LEU A 61 2.01 5.19 -4.74
N LEU A 62 3.31 5.21 -4.42
CA LEU A 62 3.90 6.19 -3.51
C LEU A 62 3.80 7.61 -4.07
N ASP A 63 4.05 7.80 -5.36
CA ASP A 63 3.90 9.11 -6.02
C ASP A 63 2.45 9.61 -5.97
N ARG A 64 1.48 8.71 -6.13
CA ARG A 64 0.05 9.06 -5.94
C ARG A 64 -0.23 9.45 -4.50
N ALA A 65 0.32 8.72 -3.54
CA ALA A 65 0.11 8.99 -2.12
C ALA A 65 0.71 10.34 -1.68
N ARG A 66 1.90 10.69 -2.15
CA ARG A 66 2.58 11.97 -1.88
C ARG A 66 1.70 13.17 -2.25
N ARG A 67 1.05 13.13 -3.42
CA ARG A 67 0.11 14.18 -3.85
C ARG A 67 -1.06 14.39 -2.88
N LYS A 68 -1.47 13.34 -2.15
CA LYS A 68 -2.54 13.45 -1.13
C LYS A 68 -2.03 13.90 0.24
N ILE A 69 -0.76 13.62 0.53
CA ILE A 69 -0.10 14.07 1.76
C ILE A 69 0.14 15.59 1.71
N GLY A 70 0.31 16.13 0.49
CA GLY A 70 0.88 17.45 0.26
C GLY A 70 2.39 17.29 0.34
N ASP A 71 3.10 17.55 -0.75
CA ASP A 71 4.56 17.61 -0.72
C ASP A 71 5.03 18.69 0.26
#